data_AF-X1JZU2-F1
#
_entry.id   AF-X1JZU2-F1
#
_cell.length_a   1.000
_cell.length_b   1.000
_cell.length_c   1.000
_cell.angle_alpha   90.00
_cell.angle_beta   90.00
_cell.angle_gamma   90.00
#
_symmetry.space_group_name_H-M   'P 1'
#
loop_
_entity.id
_entity.type
_entity.pdbx_description
1 polymer ?
#
loop_
_entity_poly.entity_id
_entity_poly.type
_entity_poly.pdbx_seq_one_letter_code
_entity_poly.pdbx_strand_id
1 'polypeptide(L)'
;RRGGKQAFEMAAIGPEDLDFAEVHDCFTIAEVIRCENLGLCKPGEYGKLLDEGKWDPGGALPINISGGLLAKGHPVGATGVAQLWSIVKGSATILD
;
A
#
# COMPACT_ATOMS: atom_id res chain seq x y z
N ARG A 1 6.65 -3.18 -10.03
CA ARG A 1 6.18 -2.65 -11.33
C ARG A 1 5.45 -3.71 -12.17
N ARG A 2 6.13 -4.71 -12.75
CA ARG A 2 5.48 -5.72 -13.63
C ARG A 2 4.25 -6.41 -13.00
N GLY A 3 4.39 -6.96 -11.79
CA GLY A 3 3.29 -7.64 -11.11
C GLY A 3 2.08 -6.73 -10.83
N GLY A 4 2.32 -5.49 -10.40
CA GLY A 4 1.26 -4.49 -10.20
C GLY A 4 0.52 -4.15 -11.50
N LYS A 5 1.27 -3.92 -12.59
CA LYS A 5 0.67 -3.67 -13.91
C LYS A 5 -0.25 -4.81 -14.35
N GLN A 6 0.20 -6.05 -14.20
CA GLN A 6 -0.62 -7.22 -14.53
C GLN A 6 -1.86 -7.33 -13.64
N ALA A 7 -1.73 -7.04 -12.34
CA ALA A 7 -2.86 -7.06 -11.41
C ALA A 7 -3.93 -6.02 -11.76
N PHE A 8 -3.52 -4.77 -12.05
CA PHE A 8 -4.44 -3.72 -12.51
C PHE A 8 -5.14 -4.09 -13.82
N GLU A 9 -4.39 -4.60 -14.81
CA GLU A 9 -4.96 -5.08 -16.08
C GLU A 9 -5.98 -6.21 -15.88
N MET A 10 -5.70 -7.17 -14.99
CA MET A 10 -6.61 -8.27 -14.67
C MET A 10 -7.88 -7.79 -13.97
N ALA A 11 -7.76 -6.79 -13.09
CA ALA A 11 -8.87 -6.24 -12.32
C ALA A 11 -9.67 -5.17 -13.08
N ALA A 12 -9.18 -4.70 -14.23
CA ALA A 12 -9.76 -3.62 -15.02
C ALA A 12 -9.96 -2.31 -14.22
N ILE A 13 -9.01 -2.01 -13.32
CA ILE A 13 -8.97 -0.79 -12.51
C ILE A 13 -7.57 -0.14 -12.57
N GLY A 14 -7.48 1.13 -12.20
CA GLY A 14 -6.25 1.90 -12.04
C GLY A 14 -5.84 2.13 -10.58
N PRO A 15 -4.63 2.67 -10.34
CA PRO A 15 -4.19 3.11 -9.01
C PRO A 15 -5.14 4.06 -8.29
N GLU A 16 -5.87 4.89 -9.04
CA GLU A 16 -6.85 5.87 -8.58
C GLU A 16 -8.14 5.26 -8.04
N ASP A 17 -8.41 3.99 -8.37
CA ASP A 17 -9.60 3.26 -7.92
C ASP A 17 -9.35 2.52 -6.58
N LEU A 18 -8.15 2.63 -6.01
CA LEU A 18 -7.82 1.98 -4.73
C LEU A 18 -8.30 2.81 -3.54
N ASP A 19 -8.96 2.15 -2.58
CA ASP A 19 -9.34 2.79 -1.31
C ASP A 19 -8.16 2.89 -0.33
N PHE A 20 -7.29 1.89 -0.33
CA PHE A 20 -6.05 1.81 0.48
C PHE A 20 -5.10 0.75 -0.11
N ALA A 21 -3.86 0.69 0.38
CA ALA A 21 -2.92 -0.35 -0.05
C ALA A 21 -2.03 -0.88 1.09
N GLU A 22 -1.69 -2.16 1.01
CA GLU A 22 -0.66 -2.80 1.83
C GLU A 22 0.52 -3.15 0.91
N VAL A 23 1.70 -2.60 1.20
CA VAL A 23 2.92 -2.75 0.40
C VAL A 23 4.06 -3.31 1.23
N HIS A 24 4.98 -4.01 0.60
CA HIS A 24 6.09 -4.68 1.29
C HIS A 24 7.20 -3.69 1.70
N ASP A 25 7.04 -3.06 2.86
CA ASP A 25 7.90 -2.05 3.50
C ASP A 25 8.98 -2.67 4.42
N CYS A 26 9.76 -3.65 3.96
CA CYS A 26 10.82 -4.25 4.81
C CYS A 26 11.93 -3.27 5.25
N PHE A 27 11.96 -2.08 4.65
CA PHE A 27 12.69 -0.88 5.07
C PHE A 27 11.82 0.32 4.69
N THR A 28 12.03 1.48 5.33
CA THR A 28 11.25 2.70 5.01
C THR A 28 11.32 3.08 3.52
N ILE A 29 12.51 3.03 2.92
CA ILE A 29 12.69 3.28 1.48
C ILE A 29 11.98 2.24 0.59
N ALA A 30 11.71 1.05 1.11
CA ALA A 30 11.00 0.04 0.36
C ALA A 30 9.57 0.51 0.05
N GLU A 31 8.86 1.06 1.03
CA GLU A 31 7.51 1.61 0.87
C GLU A 31 7.44 2.63 -0.27
N VAL A 32 8.34 3.62 -0.26
CA VAL A 32 8.50 4.65 -1.29
C VAL A 32 8.59 4.00 -2.68
N ILE A 33 9.55 3.09 -2.84
CA ILE A 33 9.80 2.41 -4.11
C ILE A 33 8.59 1.57 -4.56
N ARG A 34 7.84 0.95 -3.64
CA ARG A 34 6.65 0.15 -4.00
C ARG A 34 5.53 1.07 -4.48
N CYS A 35 5.26 2.17 -3.79
CA CYS A 35 4.22 3.13 -4.17
C CYS A 35 4.47 3.73 -5.56
N GLU A 36 5.69 4.16 -5.84
CA GLU A 36 6.07 4.67 -7.18
C GLU A 36 5.97 3.58 -8.26
N ASN A 37 6.42 2.36 -7.96
CA ASN A 37 6.38 1.24 -8.91
C ASN A 37 4.98 0.70 -9.18
N LEU A 38 4.03 0.93 -8.27
CA LEU A 38 2.61 0.63 -8.44
C LEU A 38 1.88 1.79 -9.13
N GLY A 39 2.52 2.96 -9.27
CA GLY A 39 1.90 4.14 -9.89
C GLY A 39 1.00 4.93 -8.95
N LEU A 40 1.10 4.73 -7.64
CA LEU A 40 0.31 5.48 -6.63
C LEU A 40 0.74 6.96 -6.54
N CYS A 41 1.96 7.25 -6.97
CA CYS A 41 2.53 8.58 -7.17
C CYS A 41 3.61 8.51 -8.25
N LYS A 42 4.04 9.67 -8.78
CA LYS A 42 5.19 9.70 -9.69
C LYS A 42 6.50 9.49 -8.93
N PRO A 43 7.58 9.07 -9.63
CA PRO A 43 8.91 9.00 -9.04
C PRO A 43 9.33 10.33 -8.40
N GLY A 44 9.75 10.28 -7.14
CA GLY A 44 10.17 11.43 -6.34
C GLY A 44 9.04 12.21 -5.66
N GLU A 45 7.76 11.90 -5.92
CA GLU A 45 6.63 12.63 -5.31
C GLU A 45 6.23 12.08 -3.93
N TYR A 46 6.69 10.88 -3.55
CA TYR A 46 6.22 10.19 -2.34
C TYR A 46 6.39 11.03 -1.07
N GLY A 47 7.58 11.61 -0.85
CA GLY A 47 7.87 12.39 0.36
C GLY A 47 7.03 13.64 0.48
N LYS A 48 6.79 14.35 -0.64
CA LYS A 48 5.88 15.50 -0.65
C LYS A 48 4.46 15.08 -0.27
N LEU A 49 3.96 13.98 -0.83
CA LEU A 49 2.62 13.46 -0.56
C LEU A 49 2.48 12.92 0.87
N LEU A 50 3.60 12.50 1.48
CA LEU A 50 3.66 12.14 2.91
C LEU A 50 3.48 13.38 3.78
N ASP A 51 4.19 14.47 3.48
CA ASP A 51 4.02 15.75 4.21
C ASP A 51 2.60 16.32 4.07
N GLU A 52 1.92 16.02 2.96
CA GLU A 52 0.52 16.39 2.71
C GLU A 52 -0.50 15.44 3.37
N GLY A 53 -0.04 14.37 4.03
CA GLY A 53 -0.89 13.39 4.71
C GLY A 53 -1.66 12.45 3.78
N LYS A 54 -1.27 12.32 2.50
CA LYS A 54 -1.97 11.45 1.54
C LYS A 54 -2.02 9.99 2.00
N TRP A 55 -0.94 9.52 2.61
CA TRP A 55 -0.72 8.13 2.97
C TRP A 55 -1.22 7.76 4.38
N ASP A 56 -1.61 8.77 5.16
CA ASP A 56 -2.03 8.60 6.55
C ASP A 56 -3.38 7.86 6.64
N PRO A 57 -3.71 7.26 7.80
CA PRO A 57 -5.08 6.84 8.09
C PRO A 57 -6.06 8.02 7.91
N GLY A 58 -7.02 7.89 7.00
CA GLY A 58 -7.96 8.96 6.63
C GLY A 58 -7.46 9.92 5.54
N GLY A 59 -6.24 9.72 5.05
CA GLY A 59 -5.73 10.38 3.85
C GLY A 59 -6.40 9.87 2.58
N ALA A 60 -6.04 10.46 1.43
CA ALA A 60 -6.67 10.12 0.16
C ALA A 60 -6.31 8.71 -0.37
N LEU A 61 -5.18 8.14 0.05
CA LEU A 61 -4.85 6.74 -0.22
C LEU A 61 -3.99 6.19 0.94
N PRO A 62 -4.62 5.71 2.02
CA PRO A 62 -3.88 5.20 3.17
C PRO A 62 -2.98 4.02 2.79
N ILE A 63 -1.74 4.03 3.28
CA ILE A 63 -0.75 2.97 3.04
C ILE A 63 -0.45 2.27 4.37
N ASN A 64 -0.42 0.93 4.34
CA ASN A 64 0.05 0.10 5.45
C ASN A 64 -0.66 0.38 6.79
N ILE A 65 -1.98 0.59 6.78
CA ILE A 65 -2.78 0.86 8.00
C ILE A 65 -2.59 -0.22 9.07
N SER A 66 -2.25 -1.47 8.68
CA SER A 66 -1.93 -2.52 9.65
C SER A 66 -0.63 -2.31 10.44
N GLY A 67 0.09 -1.22 10.18
CA GLY A 67 1.40 -0.87 10.73
C GLY A 67 2.57 -1.28 9.83
N GLY A 68 2.29 -1.89 8.68
CA GLY A 68 3.32 -2.39 7.76
C GLY A 68 4.23 -3.45 8.38
N LEU A 69 5.20 -3.92 7.62
CA LEU A 69 6.23 -4.86 8.07
C LEU A 69 7.12 -4.24 9.16
N LEU A 70 7.31 -2.92 9.14
CA LEU A 70 8.15 -2.19 10.10
C LEU A 70 7.61 -2.28 11.53
N ALA A 71 6.29 -2.11 11.74
CA ALA A 71 5.70 -2.14 13.09
C ALA A 71 5.03 -3.47 13.43
N LYS A 72 4.29 -4.08 12.49
CA LYS A 72 3.58 -5.36 12.70
C LYS A 72 4.55 -6.56 12.79
N GLY A 73 5.74 -6.40 12.19
CA GLY A 73 6.77 -7.43 12.10
C GLY A 73 6.79 -8.15 10.75
N HIS A 74 7.95 -8.74 10.44
CA HIS A 74 8.22 -9.34 9.13
C HIS A 74 8.64 -10.83 9.19
N PRO A 75 7.73 -11.74 9.61
CA PRO A 75 7.94 -13.17 9.39
C PRO A 75 7.83 -13.46 7.89
N VAL A 76 8.98 -13.69 7.23
CA VAL A 76 9.11 -13.71 5.76
C VAL A 76 8.04 -14.59 5.08
N GLY A 77 7.82 -15.81 5.57
CA GLY A 77 6.84 -16.74 4.99
C GLY A 77 5.38 -16.36 5.22
N ALA A 78 5.07 -15.57 6.26
CA ALA A 78 3.71 -15.22 6.62
C ALA A 78 3.27 -13.82 6.16
N THR A 79 4.23 -12.97 5.75
CA THR A 79 3.96 -11.56 5.42
C THR A 79 2.92 -11.37 4.32
N GLY A 80 3.03 -12.11 3.20
CA GLY A 80 2.09 -11.96 2.10
C GLY A 80 0.65 -12.35 2.49
N VAL A 81 0.50 -13.43 3.26
CA VAL A 81 -0.82 -13.86 3.77
C VAL A 81 -1.36 -12.84 4.78
N ALA A 82 -0.49 -12.29 5.62
CA ALA A 82 -0.86 -11.27 6.60
C ALA A 82 -1.31 -9.95 5.96
N GLN A 83 -0.75 -9.56 4.81
CA GLN A 83 -1.20 -8.40 4.02
C GLN A 83 -2.58 -8.64 3.41
N LEU A 84 -2.81 -9.81 2.80
CA LEU A 84 -4.13 -10.19 2.28
C LEU A 84 -5.19 -10.20 3.40
N TRP A 85 -4.84 -10.75 4.56
CA TRP A 85 -5.70 -10.72 5.73
C TRP A 85 -6.02 -9.29 6.18
N SER A 86 -5.01 -8.41 6.26
CA SER A 86 -5.22 -6.99 6.58
C SER A 86 -6.18 -6.32 5.61
N ILE A 87 -6.11 -6.62 4.31
CA ILE A 87 -7.02 -6.06 3.31
C ILE A 87 -8.45 -6.54 3.56
N VAL A 88 -8.66 -7.86 3.66
CA VAL A 88 -10.00 -8.44 3.85
C VAL A 88 -10.63 -8.00 5.18
N LYS A 89 -9.85 -7.90 6.26
CA LYS A 89 -10.33 -7.37 7.54
C LYS A 89 -10.54 -5.86 7.52
N GLY A 90 -9.60 -5.11 6.94
CA GLY A 90 -9.61 -3.65 6.87
C GLY A 90 -10.76 -3.11 6.03
N SER A 91 -11.15 -3.81 4.97
CA SER A 91 -12.39 -3.51 4.22
C SER A 91 -13.64 -3.57 5.10
N ALA A 92 -13.63 -4.29 6.23
CA ALA A 92 -14.73 -4.33 7.19
C ALA A 92 -14.58 -3.33 8.36
N THR A 93 -13.59 -2.42 8.32
CA THR A 93 -13.35 -1.46 9.42
C THR A 93 -13.04 -0.05 8.89
N ILE A 94 -12.63 0.08 7.63
CA ILE A 94 -12.40 1.35 6.92
C ILE A 94 -13.65 1.80 6.15
N LEU A 95 -14.56 0.87 5.82
CA LEU A 95 -15.83 1.15 5.10
C LEU A 95 -17.06 1.28 6.02
N ASP A 96 -16.87 1.14 7.34
CA ASP A 96 -17.88 1.40 8.39
C ASP A 96 -17.56 2.72 9.10
#